data_AF-A0A1G9XQT5-F1
#
_entry.id   AF-A0A1G9XQT5-F1
#
_cell.length_a   1.000
_cell.length_b   1.000
_cell.length_c   1.000
_cell.angle_alpha   90.00
_cell.angle_beta   90.00
_cell.angle_gamma   90.00
#
_symmetry.space_group_name_H-M   'P 1'
#
loop_
_entity.id
_entity.type
_entity.pdbx_description
1 polymer ?
#
loop_
_entity_poly.entity_id
_entity_poly.type
_entity_poly.pdbx_seq_one_letter_code
_entity_poly.pdbx_strand_id
1 'polypeptide(L)'
;MSDAFPGAGHKYLVDFQTSKVTLSFTSDTSLTYVVLNSDGSAGETATVVIKTENIAPDVYLVTWVESDNTTVVHIEDYGRNTIVANITSPPPNFGFNQFHGTFQPAEADAPAILTYSHDIRPLFRDMDITCMVPRGKHLDDPVWMCTPANAQRVFNAVSAHRMPPDAAWPPERVALFKQWMDQGLKP
;
A
#
# COMPACT_ATOMS: atom_id res chain seq x y z
N MET A 1 23.05 22.95 6.76
CA MET A 1 21.79 22.49 7.36
C MET A 1 21.70 21.02 7.00
N SER A 2 21.52 20.09 7.95
CA SER A 2 21.30 18.69 7.56
C SER A 2 19.94 18.63 6.90
N ASP A 3 19.89 18.33 5.60
CA ASP A 3 18.63 18.07 4.92
C ASP A 3 18.04 16.79 5.52
N ALA A 4 16.80 16.89 6.02
CA ALA A 4 16.10 15.76 6.64
C ALA A 4 16.02 14.60 5.64
N PHE A 5 16.22 13.36 6.11
CA PHE A 5 16.20 12.18 5.25
C PHE A 5 14.83 12.05 4.54
N PRO A 6 14.76 12.13 3.20
CA PRO A 6 13.51 12.10 2.44
C PRO A 6 12.74 10.79 2.57
N GLY A 7 13.42 9.71 2.95
CA GLY A 7 12.77 8.43 3.17
C GLY A 7 11.88 8.41 4.42
N ALA A 8 12.17 9.20 5.44
CA ALA A 8 11.51 9.10 6.75
C ALA A 8 9.99 9.30 6.65
N GLY A 9 9.21 8.33 7.14
CA GLY A 9 7.75 8.34 7.08
C GLY A 9 7.16 7.88 5.75
N HIS A 10 7.99 7.45 4.80
CA HIS A 10 7.58 7.06 3.46
C HIS A 10 7.85 5.58 3.16
N LYS A 11 7.18 5.09 2.11
CA LYS A 11 7.28 3.74 1.61
C LYS A 11 7.64 3.77 0.14
N TYR A 12 8.57 2.93 -0.28
CA TYR A 12 9.06 2.88 -1.66
C TYR A 12 9.01 1.46 -2.19
N LEU A 13 8.59 1.32 -3.45
CA LEU A 13 8.73 0.08 -4.21
C LEU A 13 9.99 0.20 -5.03
N VAL A 14 10.97 -0.64 -4.72
CA VAL A 14 12.23 -0.76 -5.43
C VAL A 14 12.15 -1.90 -6.43
N ASP A 15 12.55 -1.62 -7.67
CA ASP A 15 12.68 -2.59 -8.74
C ASP A 15 14.15 -2.73 -9.13
N PHE A 16 14.76 -3.86 -8.74
CA PHE A 16 16.14 -4.25 -9.10
C PHE A 16 16.18 -5.09 -10.39
N GLN A 17 15.11 -5.10 -11.19
CA GLN A 17 14.89 -5.89 -12.40
C GLN A 17 14.72 -7.39 -12.13
N THR A 18 15.61 -8.00 -11.35
CA THR A 18 15.54 -9.42 -10.98
C THR A 18 14.67 -9.69 -9.77
N SER A 19 14.45 -8.68 -8.95
CA SER A 19 13.68 -8.76 -7.70
C SER A 19 13.03 -7.41 -7.42
N LYS A 20 11.94 -7.44 -6.64
CA LYS A 20 11.26 -6.25 -6.14
C LYS A 20 11.26 -6.26 -4.63
N VAL A 21 11.50 -5.10 -4.04
CA VAL A 21 11.56 -4.93 -2.58
C VAL A 21 10.74 -3.71 -2.21
N THR A 22 9.91 -3.84 -1.19
CA THR A 22 9.25 -2.69 -0.57
C THR A 22 10.09 -2.22 0.60
N LEU A 23 10.46 -0.94 0.63
CA LEU A 23 11.17 -0.30 1.74
C LEU A 23 10.20 0.62 2.47
N SER A 24 9.94 0.36 3.75
CA SER A 24 9.04 1.17 4.59
C SER A 24 9.85 1.84 5.69
N PHE A 25 10.11 3.13 5.58
CA PHE A 25 10.89 3.89 6.54
C PHE A 25 9.94 4.54 7.55
N THR A 26 9.93 4.06 8.80
CA THR A 26 9.09 4.67 9.84
C THR A 26 9.74 5.93 10.43
N SER A 27 11.06 6.05 10.32
CA SER A 27 11.86 7.20 10.70
C SER A 27 13.18 7.23 9.89
N ASP A 28 14.06 8.19 10.20
CA ASP A 28 15.44 8.26 9.70
C ASP A 28 16.39 7.19 10.28
N THR A 29 15.88 6.35 11.19
CA THR A 29 16.63 5.34 11.94
C THR A 29 15.99 3.94 11.88
N SER A 30 14.82 3.78 11.25
CA SER A 30 14.11 2.51 11.18
C SER A 30 13.55 2.25 9.78
N LEU A 31 13.87 1.07 9.26
CA LEU A 31 13.42 0.55 7.97
C LEU A 31 12.83 -0.85 8.15
N THR A 32 11.65 -1.10 7.59
CA THR A 32 11.12 -2.44 7.35
C THR A 32 11.17 -2.72 5.86
N TYR A 33 11.91 -3.75 5.46
CA TYR A 33 11.93 -4.21 4.06
C TYR A 33 11.05 -5.45 3.88
N VAL A 34 10.43 -5.58 2.71
CA VAL A 34 9.69 -6.77 2.27
C VAL A 34 10.18 -7.16 0.89
N VAL A 35 10.82 -8.32 0.76
CA VAL A 35 11.17 -8.90 -0.53
C VAL A 35 9.90 -9.50 -1.14
N LEU A 36 9.54 -9.10 -2.35
CA LEU A 36 8.33 -9.58 -3.01
C LEU A 36 8.61 -10.90 -3.74
N ASN A 37 7.65 -11.83 -3.65
CA ASN A 37 7.63 -13.03 -4.48
C ASN A 37 7.34 -12.67 -5.94
N SER A 38 7.55 -13.61 -6.86
CA SER A 38 7.32 -13.40 -8.31
C SER A 38 5.86 -13.10 -8.66
N ASP A 39 4.91 -13.52 -7.83
CA ASP A 39 3.48 -13.22 -7.95
C ASP A 39 3.08 -11.87 -7.32
N GLY A 40 4.05 -11.13 -6.77
CA GLY A 40 3.85 -9.85 -6.09
C GLY A 40 3.40 -9.95 -4.63
N SER A 41 3.20 -11.16 -4.10
CA SER A 41 2.88 -11.35 -2.68
C SER A 41 4.08 -11.02 -1.80
N ALA A 42 3.82 -10.68 -0.53
CA ALA A 42 4.87 -10.43 0.45
C ALA A 42 5.64 -11.73 0.75
N GLY A 43 6.95 -11.70 0.56
CA GLY A 43 7.87 -12.76 0.93
C GLY A 43 8.57 -12.43 2.25
N GLU A 44 9.90 -12.55 2.24
CA GLU A 44 10.74 -12.28 3.42
C GLU A 44 10.59 -10.83 3.89
N THR A 45 10.46 -10.64 5.21
CA THR A 45 10.29 -9.34 5.84
C THR A 45 11.18 -9.22 7.06
N ALA A 46 11.89 -8.10 7.19
CA ALA A 46 12.64 -7.77 8.40
C ALA A 46 12.58 -6.27 8.71
N THR A 47 12.74 -5.93 9.99
CA THR A 47 12.89 -4.55 10.45
C THR A 47 14.29 -4.35 11.01
N VAL A 48 14.97 -3.32 10.51
CA VAL A 48 16.37 -3.03 10.80
C VAL A 48 16.55 -1.59 11.30
N VAL A 49 17.59 -1.40 12.10
CA VAL A 49 18.05 -0.07 12.49
C VAL A 49 19.02 0.44 11.43
N ILE A 50 18.70 1.57 10.83
CA ILE A 50 19.49 2.16 9.76
C ILE A 50 20.29 3.36 10.27
N LYS A 51 21.36 3.68 9.55
CA LYS A 51 22.05 4.97 9.60
C LYS A 51 21.90 5.66 8.26
N THR A 52 21.63 6.96 8.28
CA THR A 52 21.46 7.78 7.08
C THR A 52 22.48 8.92 7.08
N GLU A 53 23.04 9.24 5.93
CA GLU A 53 23.97 10.35 5.73
C GLU A 53 23.67 11.02 4.38
N ASN A 54 23.45 12.33 4.38
CA ASN A 54 23.33 13.10 3.13
C ASN A 54 24.73 13.35 2.56
N ILE A 55 25.02 12.82 1.37
CA ILE A 55 26.36 12.87 0.77
C ILE A 55 26.44 13.78 -0.46
N ALA A 56 25.30 14.13 -1.04
CA ALA A 56 25.15 15.13 -2.11
C ALA A 56 23.67 15.58 -2.19
N PRO A 57 23.32 16.63 -2.96
CA PRO A 57 21.92 17.02 -3.16
C PRO A 57 21.06 15.84 -3.60
N ASP A 58 19.99 15.57 -2.85
CA ASP A 58 19.08 14.44 -3.04
C ASP A 58 19.70 13.03 -3.00
N VAL A 59 20.98 12.90 -2.61
CA VAL A 59 21.66 11.61 -2.52
C VAL A 59 22.00 11.26 -1.08
N TYR A 60 21.51 10.11 -0.64
CA TYR A 60 21.68 9.61 0.72
C TYR A 60 22.40 8.25 0.72
N LEU A 61 23.35 8.13 1.63
CA LEU A 61 23.94 6.86 2.04
C LEU A 61 23.08 6.27 3.16
N VAL A 62 22.56 5.06 2.96
CA VAL A 62 21.76 4.33 3.97
C VAL A 62 22.44 3.01 4.26
N THR A 63 22.72 2.71 5.53
CA THR A 63 23.45 1.51 5.93
C THR A 63 22.82 0.80 7.11
N TRP A 64 22.90 -0.54 7.10
CA TRP A 64 22.53 -1.37 8.24
C TRP A 64 23.24 -2.72 8.21
N VAL A 65 23.02 -3.47 9.29
CA VAL A 65 23.40 -4.88 9.41
C VAL A 65 22.15 -5.65 9.78
N GLU A 66 21.91 -6.75 9.09
CA GLU A 66 20.78 -7.66 9.34
C GLU A 66 21.10 -8.63 10.47
N SER A 67 20.08 -9.33 10.98
CA SER A 67 20.25 -10.25 12.11
C SER A 67 21.18 -11.43 11.83
N ASP A 68 21.35 -11.79 10.55
CA ASP A 68 22.25 -12.86 10.10
C ASP A 68 23.70 -12.38 9.91
N ASN A 69 24.00 -11.10 10.14
CA ASN A 69 25.26 -10.40 9.85
C ASN A 69 25.50 -10.02 8.38
N THR A 70 24.47 -10.10 7.53
CA THR A 70 24.51 -9.48 6.21
C THR A 70 24.65 -7.97 6.38
N THR A 71 25.61 -7.36 5.69
CA THR A 71 25.78 -5.90 5.68
C THR A 71 25.20 -5.33 4.40
N VAL A 72 24.48 -4.20 4.52
CA VAL A 72 23.85 -3.54 3.37
C VAL A 72 24.22 -2.07 3.35
N VAL A 73 24.60 -1.60 2.16
CA VAL A 73 24.89 -0.20 1.87
C VAL A 73 24.10 0.22 0.64
N HIS A 74 23.18 1.14 0.83
CA HIS A 74 22.44 1.81 -0.23
C HIS A 74 23.03 3.18 -0.55
N ILE A 75 23.10 3.50 -1.83
CA ILE A 75 23.15 4.88 -2.32
C ILE A 75 21.80 5.16 -2.97
N GLU A 76 21.02 6.04 -2.36
CA GLU A 76 19.67 6.40 -2.78
C GLU A 76 19.69 7.82 -3.34
N ASP A 77 19.45 7.96 -4.65
CA ASP A 77 19.31 9.24 -5.35
C ASP A 77 17.81 9.53 -5.55
N TYR A 78 17.26 10.39 -4.69
CA TYR A 78 15.87 10.83 -4.69
C TYR A 78 15.56 11.83 -5.82
N GLY A 79 16.57 12.51 -6.37
CA GLY A 79 16.42 13.40 -7.51
C GLY A 79 16.23 12.63 -8.82
N ARG A 80 16.81 11.43 -8.91
CA ARG A 80 16.71 10.52 -10.06
C ARG A 80 15.83 9.30 -9.84
N ASN A 81 15.35 9.07 -8.62
CA ASN A 81 14.59 7.87 -8.25
C ASN A 81 15.36 6.57 -8.55
N THR A 82 16.66 6.57 -8.26
CA THR A 82 17.57 5.44 -8.52
C THR A 82 18.30 5.01 -7.26
N ILE A 83 18.54 3.71 -7.14
CA ILE A 83 19.20 3.13 -5.98
C ILE A 83 20.28 2.14 -6.40
N VAL A 84 21.40 2.17 -5.68
CA VAL A 84 22.46 1.16 -5.78
C VAL A 84 22.59 0.49 -4.42
N ALA A 85 22.38 -0.83 -4.36
CA ALA A 85 22.54 -1.62 -3.16
C ALA A 85 23.79 -2.48 -3.24
N ASN A 86 24.66 -2.40 -2.24
CA ASN A 86 25.82 -3.26 -2.07
C ASN A 86 25.57 -4.13 -0.84
N ILE A 87 25.55 -5.46 -1.05
CA ILE A 87 25.19 -6.43 -0.01
C ILE A 87 26.35 -7.41 0.18
N THR A 88 26.82 -7.54 1.42
CA THR A 88 27.84 -8.52 1.79
C THR A 88 27.24 -9.59 2.68
N SER A 89 27.23 -10.83 2.21
CA SER A 89 26.80 -11.99 3.00
C SER A 89 27.96 -12.54 3.84
N PRO A 90 27.72 -13.00 5.07
CA PRO A 90 28.76 -13.55 5.93
C PRO A 90 29.12 -15.01 5.56
N PRO A 91 30.25 -15.54 6.07
CA PRO A 91 30.59 -16.96 5.92
C PRO A 91 29.50 -17.91 6.46
N PRO A 92 29.38 -19.15 5.93
CA PRO A 92 30.27 -19.78 4.95
C PRO A 92 30.00 -19.34 3.50
N ASN A 93 28.84 -18.76 3.22
CA ASN A 93 28.44 -18.31 1.88
C ASN A 93 28.84 -16.85 1.67
N PHE A 94 30.12 -16.53 1.89
CA PHE A 94 30.62 -15.18 1.70
C PHE A 94 30.41 -14.73 0.25
N GLY A 95 29.79 -13.57 0.08
CA GLY A 95 29.50 -13.00 -1.22
C GLY A 95 29.36 -11.50 -1.14
N PHE A 96 29.72 -10.80 -2.22
CA PHE A 96 29.51 -9.38 -2.37
C PHE A 96 28.75 -9.14 -3.68
N ASN A 97 27.53 -8.64 -3.57
CA ASN A 97 26.67 -8.39 -4.72
C ASN A 97 26.30 -6.92 -4.77
N GLN A 98 26.22 -6.39 -6.00
CA GLN A 98 25.75 -5.04 -6.26
C GLN A 98 24.51 -5.11 -7.15
N PHE A 99 23.47 -4.39 -6.74
CA PHE A 99 22.20 -4.29 -7.45
C PHE A 99 21.94 -2.83 -7.81
N HIS A 100 21.43 -2.63 -9.02
CA HIS A 100 21.00 -1.31 -9.51
C HIS A 100 19.49 -1.36 -9.74
N GLY A 101 18.79 -0.37 -9.22
CA GLY A 101 17.35 -0.31 -9.31
C GLY A 101 16.81 1.10 -9.46
N THR A 102 15.52 1.15 -9.68
CA THR A 102 14.72 2.36 -9.55
C THR A 102 13.80 2.21 -8.36
N PHE A 103 13.43 3.32 -7.75
CA PHE A 103 12.43 3.31 -6.70
C PHE A 103 11.40 4.39 -6.97
N GLN A 104 10.16 4.08 -6.69
CA GLN A 104 9.07 5.05 -6.70
C GLN A 104 8.40 4.96 -5.34
N PRO A 105 7.69 6.01 -4.90
CA PRO A 105 6.76 5.85 -3.80
C PRO A 105 5.97 4.58 -4.08
N ALA A 106 6.14 3.57 -3.22
CA ALA A 106 5.10 2.56 -3.14
C ALA A 106 3.90 3.40 -2.79
N GLU A 107 2.76 3.14 -3.43
CA GLU A 107 1.51 3.60 -2.84
C GLU A 107 1.67 3.34 -1.34
N ALA A 108 1.55 4.41 -0.55
CA ALA A 108 1.46 4.24 0.88
C ALA A 108 0.32 3.22 1.12
N ASP A 109 -0.13 3.03 2.33
CA ASP A 109 -1.54 2.66 2.45
C ASP A 109 -2.43 3.85 1.99
N ALA A 110 -2.15 4.44 0.81
CA ALA A 110 -3.11 5.15 -0.01
C ALA A 110 -4.26 4.17 -0.16
N PRO A 111 -5.44 4.51 0.37
CA PRO A 111 -6.55 3.59 0.36
C PRO A 111 -6.76 3.17 -1.10
N ALA A 112 -6.66 1.87 -1.38
CA ALA A 112 -6.83 1.31 -2.72
C ALA A 112 -7.97 2.04 -3.41
N ILE A 113 -7.76 2.48 -4.65
CA ILE A 113 -8.82 3.16 -5.40
C ILE A 113 -9.95 2.13 -5.56
N LEU A 114 -10.99 2.29 -4.75
CA LEU A 114 -12.16 1.44 -4.75
C LEU A 114 -12.98 1.77 -5.99
N THR A 115 -13.45 0.73 -6.64
CA THR A 115 -14.40 0.82 -7.75
C THR A 115 -15.71 0.18 -7.33
N TYR A 116 -16.82 0.69 -7.86
CA TYR A 116 -18.10 0.11 -7.53
C TYR A 116 -18.16 -1.35 -8.00
N SER A 117 -17.72 -1.61 -9.23
CA SER A 117 -17.82 -2.92 -9.87
C SER A 117 -17.03 -4.01 -9.13
N HIS A 118 -15.84 -3.70 -8.62
CA HIS A 118 -14.97 -4.68 -7.95
C HIS A 118 -15.22 -4.75 -6.44
N ASP A 119 -15.35 -3.60 -5.75
CA ASP A 119 -15.24 -3.56 -4.28
C ASP A 119 -16.57 -3.36 -3.58
N ILE A 120 -17.53 -2.70 -4.23
CA ILE A 120 -18.81 -2.32 -3.61
C ILE A 120 -19.95 -3.23 -4.04
N ARG A 121 -20.02 -3.61 -5.32
CA ARG A 121 -21.05 -4.52 -5.84
C ARG A 121 -21.08 -5.87 -5.09
N PRO A 122 -19.95 -6.50 -4.72
CA PRO A 122 -19.97 -7.76 -3.96
C PRO A 122 -20.47 -7.65 -2.52
N LEU A 123 -20.57 -6.42 -1.96
CA LEU A 123 -21.10 -6.23 -0.61
C LEU A 123 -22.61 -6.45 -0.56
N PHE A 124 -23.30 -6.31 -1.69
CA PHE A 124 -24.74 -6.56 -1.83
C PHE A 124 -25.00 -7.99 -2.28
N ARG A 125 -25.79 -8.73 -1.50
CA ARG A 125 -26.27 -10.06 -1.88
C ARG A 125 -27.36 -9.92 -2.94
N ASP A 126 -27.57 -10.97 -3.72
CA ASP A 126 -28.65 -11.00 -4.72
C ASP A 126 -30.04 -10.78 -4.10
N MET A 127 -30.23 -11.26 -2.85
CA MET A 127 -31.45 -11.00 -2.07
C MET A 127 -31.63 -9.51 -1.75
N ASP A 128 -30.54 -8.80 -1.42
CA ASP A 128 -30.59 -7.37 -1.09
C ASP A 128 -31.02 -6.58 -2.33
N ILE A 129 -30.45 -6.91 -3.49
CA ILE A 129 -30.79 -6.31 -4.80
C ILE A 129 -32.25 -6.58 -5.13
N THR A 130 -32.69 -7.84 -5.06
CA THR A 130 -34.07 -8.23 -5.37
C THR A 130 -35.08 -7.53 -4.48
N CYS A 131 -34.78 -7.34 -3.19
CA CYS A 131 -35.63 -6.61 -2.26
C CYS A 131 -35.72 -5.11 -2.56
N MET A 132 -34.66 -4.53 -3.13
CA MET A 132 -34.51 -3.09 -3.32
C MET A 132 -35.01 -2.60 -4.68
N VAL A 133 -34.98 -3.45 -5.72
CA VAL A 133 -35.49 -3.12 -7.07
C VAL A 133 -36.95 -2.64 -7.05
N PRO A 134 -37.92 -3.32 -6.38
CA PRO A 134 -39.31 -2.84 -6.30
C PRO A 134 -39.48 -1.48 -5.60
N ARG A 135 -38.47 -1.04 -4.84
CA ARG A 135 -38.42 0.26 -4.13
C ARG A 135 -37.69 1.35 -4.94
N GLY A 136 -37.37 1.07 -6.20
CA GLY A 136 -36.64 1.99 -7.09
C GLY A 136 -35.19 2.22 -6.68
N LYS A 137 -34.56 1.23 -6.04
CA LYS A 137 -33.15 1.27 -5.62
C LYS A 137 -32.40 0.19 -6.40
N HIS A 138 -31.61 0.60 -7.39
CA HIS A 138 -30.88 -0.31 -8.28
C HIS A 138 -29.47 -0.52 -7.73
N LEU A 139 -29.35 -1.41 -6.74
CA LEU A 139 -28.10 -1.61 -6.01
C LEU A 139 -26.97 -2.21 -6.86
N ASP A 140 -27.33 -2.86 -7.96
CA ASP A 140 -26.49 -3.55 -8.94
C ASP A 140 -26.15 -2.71 -10.20
N ASP A 141 -26.72 -1.51 -10.32
CA ASP A 141 -26.47 -0.60 -11.45
C ASP A 141 -25.42 0.47 -11.07
N PRO A 142 -24.24 0.50 -11.73
CA PRO A 142 -23.21 1.50 -11.48
C PRO A 142 -23.70 2.93 -11.77
N VAL A 143 -24.56 3.14 -12.76
CA VAL A 143 -25.08 4.49 -13.10
C VAL A 143 -25.95 5.03 -11.95
N TRP A 144 -26.77 4.14 -11.37
CA TRP A 144 -27.59 4.49 -10.23
C TRP A 144 -26.76 4.64 -8.94
N MET A 145 -25.88 3.68 -8.63
CA MET A 145 -25.13 3.64 -7.38
C MET A 145 -24.08 4.76 -7.29
N CYS A 146 -23.38 5.08 -8.39
CA CYS A 146 -22.34 6.11 -8.41
C CYS A 146 -22.90 7.54 -8.38
N THR A 147 -24.22 7.71 -8.26
CA THR A 147 -24.84 9.01 -8.01
C THR A 147 -24.71 9.38 -6.52
N PRO A 148 -24.13 10.53 -6.15
CA PRO A 148 -23.87 10.89 -4.75
C PRO A 148 -25.09 10.79 -3.81
N ALA A 149 -26.26 11.25 -4.28
CA ALA A 149 -27.49 11.19 -3.50
C ALA A 149 -27.97 9.75 -3.25
N ASN A 150 -27.70 8.83 -4.18
CA ASN A 150 -28.09 7.43 -4.05
C ASN A 150 -27.13 6.68 -3.13
N ALA A 151 -25.81 6.83 -3.34
CA ALA A 151 -24.79 6.28 -2.45
C ALA A 151 -24.99 6.73 -1.00
N GLN A 152 -25.27 8.01 -0.76
CA GLN A 152 -25.53 8.53 0.59
C GLN A 152 -26.77 7.90 1.24
N ARG A 153 -27.84 7.67 0.48
CA ARG A 153 -29.06 7.00 0.99
C ARG A 153 -28.75 5.56 1.40
N VAL A 154 -27.97 4.85 0.59
CA VAL A 154 -27.53 3.48 0.89
C VAL A 154 -26.63 3.46 2.12
N PHE A 155 -25.63 4.35 2.19
CA PHE A 155 -24.76 4.50 3.35
C PHE A 155 -25.55 4.73 4.64
N ASN A 156 -26.53 5.64 4.63
CA ASN A 156 -27.39 5.92 5.79
C ASN A 156 -28.25 4.71 6.21
N ALA A 157 -28.54 3.77 5.30
CA ALA A 157 -29.29 2.56 5.62
C ALA A 157 -28.39 1.47 6.22
N VAL A 158 -27.22 1.24 5.62
CA VAL A 158 -26.27 0.19 6.07
C VAL A 158 -25.58 0.57 7.39
N SER A 159 -25.16 1.84 7.55
CA SER A 159 -24.55 2.33 8.81
C SER A 159 -25.52 2.38 9.98
N ALA A 160 -26.83 2.47 9.71
CA ALA A 160 -27.88 2.39 10.71
C ALA A 160 -28.36 0.96 10.98
N HIS A 161 -27.70 -0.06 10.41
CA HIS A 161 -28.08 -1.47 10.50
C HIS A 161 -29.53 -1.77 10.04
N ARG A 162 -30.11 -0.91 9.19
CA ARG A 162 -31.46 -1.13 8.63
C ARG A 162 -31.45 -1.95 7.36
N MET A 163 -30.28 -2.08 6.73
CA MET A 163 -30.10 -2.84 5.50
C MET A 163 -28.79 -3.65 5.56
N PRO A 164 -28.84 -4.97 5.39
CA PRO A 164 -30.06 -5.77 5.30
C PRO A 164 -30.63 -6.10 6.69
N PRO A 165 -31.95 -6.29 6.84
CA PRO A 165 -32.61 -6.45 8.15
C PRO A 165 -32.32 -7.80 8.83
N ASP A 166 -31.93 -8.81 8.05
CA ASP A 166 -31.62 -10.17 8.50
C ASP A 166 -30.14 -10.34 8.90
N ALA A 167 -29.25 -9.48 8.39
CA ALA A 167 -27.80 -9.60 8.59
C ALA A 167 -27.11 -8.25 8.41
N ALA A 168 -27.19 -7.38 9.42
CA ALA A 168 -26.54 -6.07 9.38
C ALA A 168 -25.07 -6.16 8.96
N TRP A 169 -24.61 -5.20 8.16
CA TRP A 169 -23.21 -5.15 7.75
C TRP A 169 -22.29 -4.97 8.95
N PRO A 170 -21.18 -5.72 9.02
CA PRO A 170 -20.18 -5.49 10.04
C PRO A 170 -19.43 -4.17 9.76
N PRO A 171 -18.81 -3.55 10.79
CA PRO A 171 -18.24 -2.20 10.70
C PRO A 171 -17.24 -2.01 9.55
N GLU A 172 -16.47 -3.03 9.22
CA GLU A 172 -15.49 -3.02 8.13
C GLU A 172 -16.12 -2.83 6.75
N ARG A 173 -17.30 -3.43 6.49
CA ARG A 173 -18.02 -3.23 5.22
C ARG A 173 -18.60 -1.82 5.10
N VAL A 174 -19.07 -1.27 6.22
CA VAL A 174 -19.55 0.12 6.28
C VAL A 174 -18.40 1.09 6.05
N ALA A 175 -17.24 0.83 6.64
CA ALA A 175 -16.02 1.61 6.43
C ALA A 175 -15.55 1.56 4.97
N LEU A 176 -15.52 0.37 4.35
CA LEU A 176 -15.17 0.20 2.93
C LEU A 176 -16.10 1.00 2.01
N PHE A 177 -17.41 0.97 2.27
CA PHE A 177 -18.39 1.75 1.50
C PHE A 177 -18.17 3.25 1.66
N LYS A 178 -17.90 3.73 2.89
CA LYS A 178 -17.61 5.14 3.16
C LYS A 178 -16.35 5.61 2.45
N GLN A 179 -15.29 4.79 2.49
CA GLN A 179 -14.03 5.05 1.82
C GLN A 179 -14.23 5.22 0.30
N TRP A 180 -15.03 4.36 -0.34
CA TRP A 180 -15.33 4.50 -1.77
C TRP A 180 -16.10 5.79 -2.10
N MET A 181 -17.03 6.20 -1.23
CA MET A 181 -17.71 7.49 -1.37
C MET A 181 -16.73 8.67 -1.27
N ASP A 182 -15.79 8.61 -0.34
CA ASP A 182 -14.79 9.66 -0.13
C ASP A 182 -13.77 9.76 -1.27
N GLN A 183 -13.57 8.66 -2.01
CA GLN A 183 -12.73 8.61 -3.21
C GLN A 183 -13.43 9.06 -4.50
N GLY A 184 -14.68 9.52 -4.40
CA GLY A 184 -15.41 10.12 -5.53
C GLY A 184 -16.30 9.16 -6.33
N LEU A 185 -16.74 8.05 -5.73
CA LEU A 185 -17.79 7.17 -6.29
C LEU A 185 -17.43 6.58 -7.66
N LYS A 186 -16.22 6.05 -7.79
CA LYS A 186 -15.75 5.50 -9.07
C LYS A 186 -16.57 4.24 -9.45
N PRO A 187 -17.03 4.12 -10.70
CA PRO A 187 -17.80 2.97 -11.18
C PRO A 187 -17.00 1.66 -11.19
#